data_AF-A0A7J7HWF5-F1
#
_entry.id   AF-A0A7J7HWF5-F1
#
_cell.length_a   1.000
_cell.length_b   1.000
_cell.length_c   1.000
_cell.angle_alpha   90.00
_cell.angle_beta   90.00
_cell.angle_gamma   90.00
#
_symmetry.space_group_name_H-M   'P 1'
#
loop_
_entity.id
_entity.type
_entity.pdbx_description
1 polymer ?
#
loop_
_entity_poly.entity_id
_entity_poly.type
_entity_poly.pdbx_seq_one_letter_code
_entity_poly.pdbx_strand_id
1 'polypeptide(L)'
;MAVKNRPALLSFSGMTFLPGHIERKYIKVPIGASWVEATLRTSGFDTARRFFVDTVQISPLQRPMKWESVITFSCPSAKSFAFPVEGGRTMELVIAQFWSSGIGSHEATVVEFEIGFHGININKEEVVLDGSDAPARIDAEALLSSEKLAPAAILSKIRTPYRPIDAKLCTLPTDRDKLPSGKQILALTLTYKFKLEDGAEVKPQIPLLNNRIYDNKFESQFYMISDSNKRVYTMGDVYPNSTKLPKGEYNLQLYLRHDNVQYLEKMKPLVLFIERNLEDKEIIRLSFYSQPDGPVMGNGSFKSSVLVPGVKEAFYVGPPTKDKLPKNSPEGSVLLGAISYGKLSFGIQEEGKNPQKNPVSYQISYQVPPNKLDEDKGKGCNTACTKGVSERLEEEVRDAKIRVLASLKQGTAEECLEWKKLSSSLKSEYPKYTPLLAKILEGLLSQNNVEDKIPHLEEVISNANTVSCVLIFHVLTSTKEGFELIVFSSIFICWELEPSDPVVFNLLLS
;
A
#
# COMPACT_ATOMS: atom_id res chain seq x y z
N MET A 1 -9.58 31.69 39.36
CA MET A 1 -8.50 30.73 39.64
C MET A 1 -7.43 30.90 38.57
N ALA A 2 -6.21 31.28 38.92
CA ALA A 2 -5.11 31.30 37.97
C ALA A 2 -4.78 29.85 37.60
N VAL A 3 -5.08 29.44 36.37
CA VAL A 3 -4.65 28.13 35.85
C VAL A 3 -3.13 28.14 35.88
N LYS A 4 -2.52 27.36 36.77
CA LYS A 4 -1.07 27.18 36.79
C LYS A 4 -0.69 26.52 35.47
N ASN A 5 -0.08 27.29 34.57
CA ASN A 5 0.32 26.82 33.25
C ASN A 5 1.58 25.94 33.33
N ARG A 6 1.45 24.76 33.93
CA ARG A 6 2.51 23.76 34.04
C ARG A 6 1.90 22.37 33.84
N PRO A 7 2.57 21.47 33.11
CA PRO A 7 2.09 20.09 32.96
C PRO A 7 1.97 19.43 34.33
N ALA A 8 1.02 18.50 34.46
CA ALA A 8 0.89 17.72 35.68
C ALA A 8 2.17 16.88 35.85
N LEU A 9 2.99 17.25 36.83
CA LEU A 9 4.28 16.62 37.09
C LEU A 9 4.16 15.66 38.26
N LEU A 10 4.68 14.45 38.10
CA LEU A 10 4.80 13.45 39.14
C LEU A 10 6.25 12.99 39.23
N SER A 11 6.85 13.06 40.42
CA SER A 11 8.24 12.68 40.64
C SER A 11 8.35 11.61 41.71
N PHE A 12 9.10 10.55 41.42
CA PHE A 12 9.51 9.53 42.36
C PHE A 12 11.01 9.70 42.61
N SER A 13 11.39 10.14 43.80
CA SER A 13 12.79 10.40 44.16
C SER A 13 13.34 9.33 45.09
N GLY A 14 14.65 9.10 45.02
CA GLY A 14 15.37 8.26 45.99
C GLY A 14 15.02 6.77 45.95
N MET A 15 14.57 6.23 44.81
CA MET A 15 14.28 4.80 44.70
C MET A 15 15.59 4.02 44.61
N THR A 16 15.81 3.08 45.53
CA THR A 16 17.06 2.31 45.60
C THR A 16 16.91 0.93 44.93
N PHE A 17 17.76 0.63 43.97
CA PHE A 17 17.76 -0.61 43.22
C PHE A 17 19.01 -1.45 43.51
N LEU A 18 18.76 -2.73 43.77
CA LEU A 18 19.77 -3.79 43.78
C LEU A 18 19.56 -4.67 42.53
N PRO A 19 20.56 -5.49 42.15
CA PRO A 19 20.40 -6.40 41.02
C PRO A 19 19.16 -7.30 41.18
N GLY A 20 18.26 -7.26 40.20
CA GLY A 20 16.99 -8.02 40.21
C GLY A 20 15.84 -7.32 40.93
N HIS A 21 16.05 -6.15 41.53
CA HIS A 21 14.99 -5.40 42.19
C HIS A 21 14.00 -4.83 41.17
N ILE A 22 12.71 -4.95 41.48
CA ILE A 22 11.57 -4.50 40.67
C ILE A 22 10.70 -3.58 41.53
N GLU A 23 10.49 -2.36 41.08
CA GLU A 23 9.59 -1.38 41.66
C GLU A 23 8.36 -1.21 40.78
N ARG A 24 7.16 -1.26 41.38
CA ARG A 24 5.88 -1.08 40.68
C ARG A 24 5.12 0.11 41.27
N LYS A 25 4.68 1.03 40.42
CA LYS A 25 3.86 2.18 40.79
C LYS A 25 2.57 2.16 39.97
N TYR A 26 1.44 2.40 40.62
CA TYR A 26 0.14 2.55 39.96
C TYR A 26 -0.27 4.01 39.99
N ILE A 27 -0.41 4.61 38.81
CA ILE A 27 -0.57 6.05 38.65
C ILE A 27 -1.92 6.31 38.00
N LYS A 28 -2.75 7.14 38.64
CA LYS A 28 -3.98 7.64 38.02
C LYS A 28 -3.59 8.69 36.98
N VAL A 29 -3.71 8.35 35.70
CA VAL A 29 -3.39 9.27 34.61
C VAL A 29 -4.43 10.41 34.60
N PRO A 30 -3.99 11.68 34.62
CA PRO A 30 -4.90 12.82 34.55
C PRO A 30 -5.83 12.76 33.35
N ILE A 31 -7.09 13.19 33.54
CA ILE A 31 -8.04 13.30 32.43
C ILE A 31 -7.51 14.35 31.44
N GLY A 32 -7.49 14.00 30.15
CA GLY A 32 -6.94 14.86 29.11
C GLY A 32 -5.45 14.69 28.83
N ALA A 33 -4.77 13.75 29.51
CA ALA A 33 -3.45 13.31 29.06
C ALA A 33 -3.59 12.37 27.86
N SER A 34 -2.75 12.57 26.85
CA SER A 34 -2.61 11.65 25.70
C SER A 34 -1.19 11.10 25.56
N TRP A 35 -0.16 11.79 26.09
CA TRP A 35 1.19 11.25 26.16
C TRP A 35 1.89 11.67 27.45
N VAL A 36 2.98 10.96 27.73
CA VAL A 36 3.89 11.24 28.83
C VAL A 36 5.25 11.61 28.26
N GLU A 37 5.89 12.57 28.92
CA GLU A 37 7.31 12.85 28.82
C GLU A 37 7.95 12.52 30.17
N ALA A 38 8.75 11.45 30.22
CA ALA A 38 9.36 10.96 31.46
C ALA A 38 10.88 11.03 31.41
N THR A 39 11.52 11.29 32.54
CA THR A 39 12.99 11.30 32.68
C THR A 39 13.41 10.42 33.85
N LEU A 40 14.22 9.41 33.55
CA LEU A 40 14.88 8.52 34.51
C LEU A 40 16.30 9.03 34.76
N ARG A 41 16.62 9.45 35.98
CA ARG A 41 17.96 9.84 36.40
C ARG A 41 18.51 8.78 37.34
N THR A 42 19.78 8.41 37.12
CA THR A 42 20.45 7.36 37.89
C THR A 42 21.70 7.91 38.55
N SER A 43 21.99 7.45 39.77
CA SER A 43 23.14 7.87 40.58
C SER A 43 23.57 6.77 41.56
N GLY A 44 24.74 6.94 42.20
CA GLY A 44 25.22 6.02 43.24
C GLY A 44 25.71 4.67 42.73
N PHE A 45 26.28 4.60 41.52
CA PHE A 45 26.92 3.38 41.01
C PHE A 45 28.16 3.68 40.18
N ASP A 46 29.09 2.73 40.18
CA ASP A 46 30.41 2.77 39.55
C ASP A 46 30.55 1.89 38.29
N THR A 47 29.62 0.95 38.09
CA THR A 47 29.66 -0.07 37.03
C THR A 47 28.35 -0.08 36.24
N ALA A 48 28.38 -0.52 34.98
CA ALA A 48 27.21 -0.40 34.11
C ALA A 48 25.94 -1.08 34.67
N ARG A 49 24.83 -0.34 34.67
CA ARG A 49 23.50 -0.77 35.17
C ARG A 49 22.51 -0.85 34.03
N ARG A 50 21.76 -1.95 33.93
CA ARG A 50 20.72 -2.12 32.91
C ARG A 50 19.35 -2.08 33.56
N PHE A 51 18.47 -1.22 33.07
CA PHE A 51 17.12 -1.05 33.55
C PHE A 51 16.10 -1.41 32.48
N PHE A 52 15.00 -2.00 32.93
CA PHE A 52 13.76 -2.20 32.17
C PHE A 52 12.72 -1.24 32.73
N VAL A 53 12.12 -0.45 31.85
CA VAL A 53 10.99 0.42 32.17
C VAL A 53 9.80 -0.08 31.36
N ASP A 54 8.73 -0.48 32.04
CA ASP A 54 7.55 -1.07 31.44
C ASP A 54 6.30 -0.30 31.90
N THR A 55 5.38 -0.04 30.99
CA THR A 55 4.11 0.60 31.30
C THR A 55 2.94 -0.15 30.68
N VAL A 56 1.85 -0.31 31.43
CA VAL A 56 0.65 -1.00 30.98
C VAL A 56 -0.60 -0.22 31.38
N GLN A 57 -1.51 -0.04 30.42
CA GLN A 57 -2.89 0.38 30.65
C GLN A 57 -3.87 -0.65 30.09
N ILE A 58 -4.95 -0.90 30.84
CA ILE A 58 -5.99 -1.87 30.46
C ILE A 58 -7.26 -1.10 30.08
N SER A 59 -7.77 -1.41 28.89
CA SER A 59 -9.01 -0.84 28.36
C SER A 59 -10.03 -1.95 28.06
N PRO A 60 -11.34 -1.75 28.34
CA PRO A 60 -12.37 -2.76 28.14
C PRO A 60 -12.39 -3.31 26.71
N LEU A 61 -12.41 -4.64 26.58
CA LEU A 61 -12.48 -5.36 25.30
C LEU A 61 -11.39 -4.96 24.28
N GLN A 62 -10.26 -4.46 24.78
CA GLN A 62 -9.10 -4.10 23.97
C GLN A 62 -7.86 -4.79 24.52
N ARG A 63 -6.88 -5.00 23.63
CA ARG A 63 -5.56 -5.47 24.04
C ARG A 63 -4.94 -4.42 24.98
N PRO A 64 -4.25 -4.84 26.07
CA PRO A 64 -3.55 -3.90 26.93
C PRO A 64 -2.58 -3.02 26.12
N MET A 65 -2.64 -1.73 26.39
CA MET A 65 -1.72 -0.75 25.83
C MET A 65 -0.41 -0.86 26.60
N LYS A 66 0.62 -1.37 25.94
CA LYS A 66 1.93 -1.64 26.53
C LYS A 66 3.01 -0.79 25.88
N TRP A 67 3.89 -0.22 26.68
CA TRP A 67 5.15 0.37 26.23
C TRP A 67 6.30 -0.11 27.10
N GLU A 68 7.42 -0.46 26.49
CA GLU A 68 8.62 -0.97 27.19
C GLU A 68 9.88 -0.32 26.63
N SER A 69 10.87 -0.12 27.50
CA SER A 69 12.20 0.36 27.13
C SER A 69 13.28 -0.29 27.98
N VAL A 70 14.38 -0.63 27.33
CA VAL A 70 15.55 -1.22 27.99
C VAL A 70 16.73 -0.29 27.81
N ILE A 71 17.31 0.16 28.92
CA ILE A 71 18.37 1.18 28.93
C ILE A 71 19.55 0.65 29.73
N THR A 72 20.75 0.84 29.19
CA THR A 72 21.99 0.58 29.92
C THR A 72 22.67 1.91 30.23
N PHE A 73 22.92 2.18 31.50
CA PHE A 73 23.67 3.32 31.98
C PHE A 73 25.10 2.87 32.28
N SER A 74 26.08 3.36 31.53
CA SER A 74 27.51 3.10 31.79
C SER A 74 28.04 3.86 33.01
N CYS A 75 27.44 5.01 33.30
CA CYS A 75 27.73 5.87 34.43
C CYS A 75 26.45 6.64 34.84
N PRO A 76 26.40 7.23 36.05
CA PRO A 76 25.31 8.09 36.51
C PRO A 76 24.91 9.13 35.46
N SER A 77 23.70 8.99 34.94
CA SER A 77 23.19 9.87 33.89
C SER A 77 21.67 9.81 33.80
N ALA A 78 21.10 10.67 32.96
CA ALA A 78 19.66 10.79 32.74
C ALA A 78 19.27 10.29 31.36
N LYS A 79 18.09 9.66 31.27
CA LYS A 79 17.46 9.26 30.01
C LYS A 79 16.00 9.69 29.99
N SER A 80 15.59 10.33 28.91
CA SER A 80 14.20 10.75 28.69
C SER A 80 13.48 9.84 27.71
N PHE A 81 12.17 9.69 27.92
CA PHE A 81 11.26 8.84 27.16
C PHE A 81 9.98 9.62 26.85
N ALA A 82 9.39 9.34 25.69
CA ALA A 82 8.05 9.77 25.38
C ALA A 82 7.23 8.58 24.91
N PHE A 83 6.03 8.43 25.47
CA PHE A 83 5.13 7.33 25.14
C PHE A 83 3.66 7.74 25.31
N PRO A 84 2.73 7.13 24.55
CA PRO A 84 1.31 7.45 24.62
C PRO A 84 0.70 6.96 25.95
N VAL A 85 -0.35 7.63 26.42
CA VAL A 85 -1.18 7.21 27.56
C VAL A 85 -2.65 7.54 27.31
N GLU A 86 -3.57 6.82 27.96
CA GLU A 86 -5.00 7.14 27.98
C GLU A 86 -5.38 7.83 29.30
N GLY A 87 -5.84 9.08 29.21
CA GLY A 87 -6.28 9.88 30.36
C GLY A 87 -7.48 9.28 31.11
N GLY A 88 -7.54 9.48 32.42
CA GLY A 88 -8.64 8.99 33.26
C GLY A 88 -8.55 7.50 33.63
N ARG A 89 -7.52 6.79 33.17
CA ARG A 89 -7.24 5.39 33.53
C ARG A 89 -6.02 5.28 34.44
N THR A 90 -5.89 4.13 35.11
CA THR A 90 -4.68 3.78 35.85
C THR A 90 -3.64 3.23 34.88
N MET A 91 -2.40 3.71 35.01
CA MET A 91 -1.21 3.16 34.37
C MET A 91 -0.37 2.43 35.43
N GLU A 92 0.01 1.19 35.16
CA GLU A 92 1.09 0.52 35.89
C GLU A 92 2.42 0.98 35.28
N LEU A 93 3.34 1.45 36.10
CA LEU A 93 4.73 1.73 35.77
C LEU A 93 5.62 0.76 36.55
N VAL A 94 6.45 0.00 35.84
CA VAL A 94 7.42 -0.92 36.41
C VAL A 94 8.81 -0.48 36.02
N ILE A 95 9.68 -0.33 37.02
CA ILE A 95 11.11 -0.06 36.82
C ILE A 95 11.85 -1.24 37.45
N ALA A 96 12.73 -1.89 36.70
CA ALA A 96 13.47 -3.04 37.18
C ALA A 96 14.94 -2.97 36.79
N GLN A 97 15.85 -3.25 37.73
CA GLN A 97 17.26 -3.43 37.43
C GLN A 97 17.53 -4.88 37.02
N PHE A 98 18.20 -5.07 35.88
CA PHE A 98 18.57 -6.40 35.40
C PHE A 98 19.54 -7.09 36.35
N TRP A 99 19.25 -8.34 36.68
CA TRP A 99 19.92 -9.10 37.75
C TRP A 99 21.43 -9.28 37.56
N SER A 100 21.92 -9.35 36.32
CA SER A 100 23.36 -9.51 36.05
C SER A 100 24.09 -8.19 35.79
N SER A 101 23.39 -7.05 35.86
CA SER A 101 24.03 -5.75 35.73
C SER A 101 24.67 -5.30 37.04
N GLY A 102 25.85 -4.68 36.95
CA GLY A 102 26.64 -4.28 38.12
C GLY A 102 27.41 -5.40 38.82
N ILE A 103 27.74 -6.48 38.10
CA ILE A 103 28.51 -7.59 38.67
C ILE A 103 29.86 -7.08 39.21
N GLY A 104 30.20 -7.45 40.45
CA GLY A 104 31.42 -6.99 41.12
C GLY A 104 31.29 -5.67 41.89
N SER A 105 30.11 -5.02 41.88
CA SER A 105 29.83 -3.82 42.68
C SER A 105 28.74 -4.10 43.72
N HIS A 106 28.97 -3.62 44.94
CA HIS A 106 27.98 -3.67 46.03
C HIS A 106 27.14 -2.39 46.14
N GLU A 107 27.39 -1.42 45.24
CA GLU A 107 26.70 -0.13 45.27
C GLU A 107 25.28 -0.25 44.74
N ALA A 108 24.33 0.24 45.53
CA ALA A 108 22.93 0.31 45.18
C ALA A 108 22.66 1.54 44.29
N THR A 109 21.93 1.34 43.19
CA THR A 109 21.64 2.42 42.26
C THR A 109 20.46 3.23 42.77
N VAL A 110 20.65 4.54 42.93
CA VAL A 110 19.58 5.47 43.29
C VAL A 110 18.98 6.03 42.01
N VAL A 111 17.66 5.95 41.92
CA VAL A 111 16.87 6.32 40.76
C VAL A 111 15.89 7.42 41.14
N GLU A 112 15.84 8.44 40.29
CA GLU A 112 14.77 9.42 40.27
C GLU A 112 14.00 9.30 38.97
N PHE A 113 12.68 9.27 39.04
CA PHE A 113 11.81 9.16 37.88
C PHE A 113 10.79 10.28 37.89
N GLU A 114 10.91 11.18 36.93
CA GLU A 114 10.01 12.32 36.74
C GLU A 114 9.09 12.06 35.54
N ILE A 115 7.82 12.40 35.66
CA ILE A 115 6.76 12.16 34.67
C ILE A 115 6.00 13.47 34.46
N GLY A 116 6.06 14.02 33.26
CA GLY A 116 5.19 15.09 32.79
C GLY A 116 4.04 14.52 31.97
N PHE A 117 2.79 14.79 32.38
CA PHE A 117 1.61 14.46 31.59
C PHE A 117 1.24 15.60 30.65
N HIS A 118 1.04 15.26 29.39
CA HIS A 118 0.70 16.18 28.32
C HIS A 118 -0.49 15.66 27.53
N GLY A 119 -1.25 16.56 26.91
CA GLY A 119 -2.29 16.11 26.01
C GLY A 119 -2.98 17.17 25.20
N ILE A 120 -3.36 16.75 23.98
CA ILE A 120 -4.21 17.51 23.06
C ILE A 120 -5.40 16.59 22.76
N ASN A 121 -6.54 16.93 23.34
CA ASN A 121 -7.80 16.27 23.09
C ASN A 121 -8.34 16.73 21.74
N ILE A 122 -8.86 15.78 20.97
CA ILE A 122 -9.46 16.02 19.67
C ILE A 122 -10.88 15.46 19.65
N ASN A 123 -11.73 16.03 18.81
CA ASN A 123 -13.10 15.56 18.62
C ASN A 123 -13.21 14.24 17.83
N LYS A 124 -12.16 13.84 17.09
CA LYS A 124 -12.17 12.67 16.18
C LYS A 124 -10.84 11.91 16.27
N GLU A 125 -10.87 10.69 16.77
CA GLU A 125 -9.69 9.79 16.81
C GLU A 125 -9.36 9.18 15.44
N GLU A 126 -10.36 9.03 14.56
CA GLU A 126 -10.15 8.63 13.17
C GLU A 126 -10.62 9.75 12.24
N VAL A 127 -9.71 10.23 11.39
CA VAL A 127 -10.00 11.26 10.41
C VAL A 127 -10.24 10.60 9.06
N VAL A 128 -11.45 10.71 8.53
CA VAL A 128 -11.82 10.23 7.20
C VAL A 128 -12.01 11.44 6.30
N LEU A 129 -11.26 11.47 5.21
CA LEU A 129 -11.38 12.44 4.13
C LEU A 129 -12.06 11.74 2.95
N ASP A 130 -13.29 12.10 2.66
CA ASP A 130 -13.93 11.69 1.42
C ASP A 130 -13.48 12.65 0.31
N GLY A 131 -12.97 12.12 -0.80
CA GLY A 131 -12.54 12.93 -1.94
C GLY A 131 -13.63 13.77 -2.60
N SER A 132 -14.90 13.54 -2.24
CA SER A 132 -16.05 14.30 -2.71
C SER A 132 -16.65 15.25 -1.66
N ASP A 133 -16.16 15.20 -0.41
CA ASP A 133 -16.73 15.95 0.72
C ASP A 133 -15.89 17.17 1.11
N ALA A 134 -16.44 18.01 1.98
CA ALA A 134 -15.79 19.18 2.54
C ALA A 134 -14.56 18.80 3.41
N PRO A 135 -13.62 19.74 3.60
CA PRO A 135 -12.46 19.54 4.47
C PRO A 135 -12.86 19.11 5.89
N ALA A 136 -12.13 18.17 6.48
CA ALA A 136 -12.46 17.66 7.81
C ALA A 136 -12.10 18.66 8.89
N ARG A 137 -13.12 19.16 9.61
CA ARG A 137 -12.93 19.99 10.81
C ARG A 137 -12.44 19.15 12.00
N ILE A 138 -11.38 19.63 12.64
CA ILE A 138 -10.81 19.12 13.90
C ILE A 138 -10.93 20.22 14.95
N ASP A 139 -11.51 19.89 16.10
CA ASP A 139 -11.51 20.75 17.27
C ASP A 139 -10.47 20.19 18.25
N ALA A 140 -9.44 20.97 18.54
CA ALA A 140 -8.37 20.61 19.46
C ALA A 140 -8.47 21.42 20.76
N GLU A 141 -8.19 20.76 21.88
CA GLU A 141 -8.26 21.35 23.21
C GLU A 141 -7.16 20.78 24.10
N ALA A 142 -6.46 21.64 24.83
CA ALA A 142 -5.55 21.21 25.88
C ALA A 142 -6.27 21.34 27.23
N LEU A 143 -6.31 20.28 28.03
CA LEU A 143 -7.02 20.28 29.33
C LEU A 143 -6.07 20.48 30.53
N LEU A 144 -4.82 20.04 30.41
CA LEU A 144 -3.87 20.00 31.53
C LEU A 144 -3.07 21.30 31.65
N SER A 145 -2.41 21.68 30.56
CA SER A 145 -1.49 22.82 30.48
C SER A 145 -1.52 23.38 29.07
N SER A 146 -0.90 24.53 28.86
CA SER A 146 -0.74 25.06 27.53
C SER A 146 0.16 24.14 26.71
N GLU A 147 -0.30 23.80 25.51
CA GLU A 147 0.38 22.87 24.61
C GLU A 147 0.57 23.51 23.23
N LYS A 148 1.70 23.20 22.58
CA LYS A 148 1.93 23.64 21.21
C LYS A 148 1.21 22.71 20.23
N LEU A 149 0.17 23.23 19.58
CA LEU A 149 -0.53 22.54 18.50
C LEU A 149 0.25 22.75 17.20
N ALA A 150 0.76 21.67 16.64
CA ALA A 150 1.51 21.65 15.38
C ALA A 150 1.12 20.40 14.58
N PRO A 151 -0.03 20.43 13.88
CA PRO A 151 -0.53 19.26 13.18
C PRO A 151 0.36 18.86 12.00
N ALA A 152 0.54 17.56 11.83
CA ALA A 152 1.24 16.96 10.71
C ALA A 152 0.50 15.70 10.29
N ALA A 153 0.20 15.56 8.99
CA ALA A 153 -0.50 14.40 8.45
C ALA A 153 0.11 13.94 7.14
N ILE A 154 0.31 12.63 7.01
CA ILE A 154 0.81 11.98 5.80
C ILE A 154 -0.08 10.81 5.44
N LEU A 155 -0.28 10.60 4.14
CA LEU A 155 -0.82 9.36 3.57
C LEU A 155 0.36 8.62 2.92
N SER A 156 0.69 7.44 3.42
CA SER A 156 1.89 6.68 3.03
C SER A 156 1.59 5.27 2.55
N LYS A 157 0.32 4.83 2.63
CA LYS A 157 -0.10 3.50 2.20
C LYS A 157 -1.36 3.61 1.36
N ILE A 158 -1.55 2.67 0.46
CA ILE A 158 -2.82 2.44 -0.23
C ILE A 158 -3.36 1.07 0.12
N ARG A 159 -4.64 1.01 0.49
CA ARG A 159 -5.35 -0.22 0.80
C ARG A 159 -6.39 -0.48 -0.29
N THR A 160 -6.21 -1.57 -1.03
CA THR A 160 -7.11 -1.96 -2.12
C THR A 160 -7.93 -3.18 -1.72
N PRO A 161 -9.28 -3.14 -1.85
CA PRO A 161 -10.14 -4.28 -1.55
C PRO A 161 -10.14 -5.31 -2.69
N TYR A 162 -10.15 -6.60 -2.32
CA TYR A 162 -10.26 -7.73 -3.23
C TYR A 162 -11.35 -8.69 -2.75
N ARG A 163 -12.22 -9.08 -3.68
CA ARG A 163 -13.18 -10.17 -3.47
C ARG A 163 -12.55 -11.51 -3.88
N PRO A 164 -12.96 -12.62 -3.26
CA PRO A 164 -12.47 -13.93 -3.65
C PRO A 164 -13.01 -14.28 -5.04
N ILE A 165 -12.14 -14.83 -5.88
CA ILE A 165 -12.49 -15.36 -7.21
C ILE A 165 -12.99 -16.81 -7.12
N ASP A 166 -12.61 -17.51 -6.06
CA ASP A 166 -13.00 -18.89 -5.78
C ASP A 166 -13.12 -19.11 -4.27
N ALA A 167 -14.04 -19.97 -3.87
CA ALA A 167 -14.33 -20.30 -2.49
C ALA A 167 -14.62 -21.80 -2.36
N LYS A 168 -13.62 -22.56 -1.94
CA LYS A 168 -13.70 -24.02 -1.84
C LYS A 168 -13.88 -24.46 -0.39
N LEU A 169 -15.03 -25.07 -0.10
CA LEU A 169 -15.31 -25.69 1.19
C LEU A 169 -15.00 -27.19 1.13
N CYS A 170 -14.21 -27.68 2.09
CA CYS A 170 -13.79 -29.07 2.18
C CYS A 170 -13.94 -29.60 3.62
N THR A 171 -14.33 -30.86 3.77
CA THR A 171 -14.24 -31.59 5.04
C THR A 171 -12.80 -32.07 5.27
N LEU A 172 -12.24 -31.87 6.46
CA LEU A 172 -10.87 -32.31 6.77
C LEU A 172 -10.80 -33.78 7.18
N PRO A 173 -9.63 -34.44 7.07
CA PRO A 173 -9.46 -35.85 7.41
C PRO A 173 -9.88 -36.17 8.87
N THR A 174 -10.64 -37.27 9.05
CA THR A 174 -11.22 -37.63 10.36
C THR A 174 -10.24 -38.30 11.32
N ASP A 175 -9.11 -38.79 10.82
CA ASP A 175 -8.02 -39.37 11.60
C ASP A 175 -7.29 -38.31 12.45
N ARG A 176 -7.25 -37.05 11.98
CA ARG A 176 -6.60 -35.93 12.67
C ARG A 176 -7.57 -34.82 13.08
N ASP A 177 -8.45 -34.38 12.18
CA ASP A 177 -9.23 -33.15 12.32
C ASP A 177 -10.69 -33.43 12.75
N LYS A 178 -10.83 -34.25 13.80
CA LYS A 178 -12.11 -34.59 14.44
C LYS A 178 -12.05 -34.25 15.93
N LEU A 179 -13.00 -33.45 16.39
CA LEU A 179 -13.11 -33.09 17.80
C LEU A 179 -13.59 -34.30 18.62
N PRO A 180 -13.24 -34.39 19.92
CA PRO A 180 -13.71 -35.46 20.80
C PRO A 180 -15.24 -35.60 20.87
N SER A 181 -15.98 -34.52 20.60
CA SER A 181 -17.45 -34.52 20.49
C SER A 181 -18.00 -35.28 19.27
N GLY A 182 -17.12 -35.76 18.38
CA GLY A 182 -17.48 -36.41 17.13
C GLY A 182 -17.62 -35.45 15.95
N LYS A 183 -17.60 -34.13 16.20
CA LYS A 183 -17.69 -33.11 15.15
C LYS A 183 -16.43 -33.10 14.28
N GLN A 184 -16.63 -33.15 12.96
CA GLN A 184 -15.55 -33.03 11.98
C GLN A 184 -15.26 -31.56 11.70
N ILE A 185 -13.98 -31.21 11.61
CA ILE A 185 -13.55 -29.86 11.27
C ILE A 185 -13.64 -29.68 9.75
N LEU A 186 -14.14 -28.54 9.30
CA LEU A 186 -14.18 -28.15 7.90
C LEU A 186 -13.17 -27.04 7.64
N ALA A 187 -12.76 -26.92 6.38
CA ALA A 187 -11.93 -25.84 5.91
C ALA A 187 -12.55 -25.12 4.72
N LEU A 188 -12.44 -23.80 4.74
CA LEU A 188 -12.77 -22.93 3.63
C LEU A 188 -11.49 -22.29 3.08
N THR A 189 -11.19 -22.57 1.82
CA THR A 189 -10.10 -21.92 1.09
C THR A 189 -10.69 -20.84 0.18
N LEU A 190 -10.36 -19.58 0.47
CA LEU A 190 -10.71 -18.44 -0.36
C LEU A 190 -9.50 -18.05 -1.20
N THR A 191 -9.67 -17.97 -2.52
CA THR A 191 -8.61 -17.56 -3.45
C THR A 191 -8.89 -16.15 -3.95
N TYR A 192 -7.90 -15.26 -3.81
CA TYR A 192 -7.93 -13.88 -4.29
C TYR A 192 -6.84 -13.71 -5.35
N LYS A 193 -7.15 -12.99 -6.42
CA LYS A 193 -6.18 -12.65 -7.46
C LYS A 193 -5.92 -11.15 -7.47
N PHE A 194 -4.65 -10.77 -7.45
CA PHE A 194 -4.23 -9.37 -7.55
C PHE A 194 -3.01 -9.23 -8.46
N LYS A 195 -2.81 -8.03 -9.00
CA LYS A 195 -1.73 -7.71 -9.93
C LYS A 195 -0.96 -6.51 -9.42
N LEU A 196 0.37 -6.58 -9.52
CA LEU A 196 1.27 -5.49 -9.24
C LEU A 196 1.88 -4.99 -10.55
N GLU A 197 1.61 -3.74 -10.90
CA GLU A 197 2.17 -3.10 -12.10
C GLU A 197 3.66 -2.80 -11.96
N ASP A 198 4.09 -2.53 -10.72
CA ASP A 198 5.47 -2.31 -10.32
C ASP A 198 5.75 -3.10 -9.03
N GLY A 199 7.02 -3.39 -8.76
CA GLY A 199 7.41 -4.08 -7.53
C GLY A 199 7.08 -3.22 -6.31
N ALA A 200 6.48 -3.82 -5.28
CA ALA A 200 6.01 -3.09 -4.11
C ALA A 200 6.08 -3.92 -2.83
N GLU A 201 6.15 -3.23 -1.70
CA GLU A 201 5.99 -3.85 -0.39
C GLU A 201 4.50 -3.95 -0.05
N VAL A 202 4.01 -5.18 0.04
CA VAL A 202 2.60 -5.49 0.27
C VAL A 202 2.37 -6.15 1.62
N LYS A 203 1.22 -5.88 2.23
CA LYS A 203 0.77 -6.48 3.47
C LYS A 203 -0.70 -6.89 3.35
N PRO A 204 -1.03 -8.18 3.40
CA PRO A 204 -2.43 -8.60 3.40
C PRO A 204 -3.08 -8.22 4.74
N GLN A 205 -4.33 -7.74 4.66
CA GLN A 205 -5.12 -7.32 5.80
C GLN A 205 -6.52 -7.92 5.73
N ILE A 206 -6.92 -8.58 6.82
CA ILE A 206 -8.24 -9.15 7.02
C ILE A 206 -8.74 -8.63 8.38
N PRO A 207 -9.26 -7.38 8.43
CA PRO A 207 -9.54 -6.70 9.70
C PRO A 207 -10.43 -7.48 10.67
N LEU A 208 -11.35 -8.30 10.15
CA LEU A 208 -12.24 -9.14 10.96
C LEU A 208 -11.49 -10.20 11.80
N LEU A 209 -10.34 -10.65 11.30
CA LEU A 209 -9.60 -11.84 11.74
C LEU A 209 -8.24 -11.48 12.37
N ASN A 210 -7.56 -10.48 11.81
CA ASN A 210 -6.25 -10.04 12.26
C ASN A 210 -6.23 -9.58 13.72
N ASN A 211 -5.05 -9.67 14.35
CA ASN A 211 -4.79 -9.28 15.74
C ASN A 211 -5.59 -10.05 16.81
N ARG A 212 -6.30 -11.12 16.44
CA ARG A 212 -7.06 -11.99 17.33
C ARG A 212 -6.61 -13.43 17.19
N ILE A 213 -5.81 -13.92 18.15
CA ILE A 213 -5.41 -15.33 18.19
C ILE A 213 -6.50 -16.13 18.91
N TYR A 214 -6.51 -16.08 20.24
CA TYR A 214 -7.38 -16.91 21.07
C TYR A 214 -8.80 -16.37 21.24
N ASP A 215 -9.01 -15.08 20.94
CA ASP A 215 -10.33 -14.44 20.98
C ASP A 215 -11.12 -14.62 19.68
N ASN A 216 -10.51 -15.23 18.67
CA ASN A 216 -11.18 -15.58 17.43
C ASN A 216 -12.00 -16.85 17.61
N LYS A 217 -13.17 -16.92 16.96
CA LYS A 217 -14.00 -18.12 16.93
C LYS A 217 -13.56 -19.09 15.85
N PHE A 218 -12.81 -18.62 14.86
CA PHE A 218 -12.19 -19.48 13.85
C PHE A 218 -10.90 -20.10 14.40
N GLU A 219 -10.70 -21.38 14.08
CA GLU A 219 -9.55 -22.17 14.56
C GLU A 219 -8.25 -21.83 13.83
N SER A 220 -8.35 -21.29 12.62
CA SER A 220 -7.21 -20.95 11.77
C SER A 220 -7.58 -19.88 10.76
N GLN A 221 -6.61 -19.03 10.42
CA GLN A 221 -6.72 -17.95 9.43
C GLN A 221 -5.43 -17.75 8.62
N PHE A 222 -4.79 -18.86 8.28
CA PHE A 222 -3.52 -18.89 7.57
C PHE A 222 -3.69 -18.39 6.14
N TYR A 223 -2.80 -17.52 5.68
CA TYR A 223 -2.75 -17.07 4.29
C TYR A 223 -1.41 -17.43 3.63
N MET A 224 -1.46 -17.60 2.31
CA MET A 224 -0.29 -17.84 1.46
C MET A 224 -0.39 -16.98 0.20
N ILE A 225 0.71 -16.33 -0.18
CA ILE A 225 0.82 -15.59 -1.45
C ILE A 225 1.78 -16.34 -2.39
N SER A 226 1.30 -16.66 -3.59
CA SER A 226 2.08 -17.32 -4.64
C SER A 226 1.93 -16.63 -5.99
N ASP A 227 2.92 -16.76 -6.87
CA ASP A 227 2.81 -16.28 -8.26
C ASP A 227 2.05 -17.27 -9.17
N SER A 228 1.95 -16.95 -10.45
CA SER A 228 1.37 -17.81 -11.49
C SER A 228 2.12 -19.14 -11.70
N ASN A 229 3.41 -19.20 -11.33
CA ASN A 229 4.22 -20.42 -11.37
C ASN A 229 4.08 -21.26 -10.09
N LYS A 230 3.15 -20.89 -9.19
CA LYS A 230 2.94 -21.51 -7.86
C LYS A 230 4.14 -21.38 -6.94
N ARG A 231 5.06 -20.45 -7.21
CA ARG A 231 6.15 -20.12 -6.28
C ARG A 231 5.57 -19.33 -5.12
N VAL A 232 5.79 -19.82 -3.90
CA VAL A 232 5.35 -19.15 -2.67
C VAL A 232 6.33 -18.04 -2.30
N TYR A 233 5.81 -16.84 -2.06
CA TYR A 233 6.60 -15.68 -1.65
C TYR A 233 6.50 -15.41 -0.15
N THR A 234 5.29 -15.53 0.40
CA THR A 234 5.06 -15.28 1.81
C THR A 234 3.87 -16.08 2.32
N MET A 235 3.90 -16.34 3.61
CA MET A 235 2.86 -16.99 4.37
C MET A 235 2.73 -16.31 5.72
N GLY A 236 1.53 -16.29 6.27
CA GLY A 236 1.29 -15.67 7.56
C GLY A 236 -0.07 -16.03 8.13
N ASP A 237 -0.38 -15.42 9.26
CA ASP A 237 -1.57 -15.70 10.04
C ASP A 237 -2.05 -14.40 10.70
N VAL A 238 -2.40 -14.43 11.99
CA VAL A 238 -2.99 -13.34 12.78
C VAL A 238 -2.26 -12.00 12.73
N TYR A 239 -0.92 -12.01 12.60
CA TYR A 239 -0.09 -10.81 12.50
C TYR A 239 0.60 -10.77 11.14
N PRO A 240 -0.10 -10.33 10.08
CA PRO A 240 0.49 -10.26 8.75
C PRO A 240 1.65 -9.27 8.73
N ASN A 241 2.74 -9.65 8.08
CA ASN A 241 3.92 -8.82 7.87
C ASN A 241 3.97 -8.29 6.44
N SER A 242 4.61 -7.15 6.26
CA SER A 242 4.89 -6.61 4.93
C SER A 242 5.93 -7.46 4.20
N THR A 243 5.75 -7.68 2.91
CA THR A 243 6.67 -8.45 2.05
C THR A 243 6.87 -7.73 0.72
N LYS A 244 8.12 -7.61 0.27
CA LYS A 244 8.44 -7.06 -1.06
C LYS A 244 8.13 -8.10 -2.15
N LEU A 245 7.25 -7.74 -3.06
CA LEU A 245 6.91 -8.54 -4.23
C LEU A 245 7.33 -7.80 -5.51
N PRO A 246 7.91 -8.49 -6.51
CA PRO A 246 8.18 -7.88 -7.81
C PRO A 246 6.89 -7.58 -8.60
N LYS A 247 7.04 -6.95 -9.75
CA LYS A 247 5.96 -6.81 -10.73
C LYS A 247 5.48 -8.20 -11.16
N GLY A 248 4.16 -8.41 -11.17
CA GLY A 248 3.60 -9.71 -11.54
C GLY A 248 2.13 -9.89 -11.13
N GLU A 249 1.60 -11.07 -11.44
CA GLU A 249 0.29 -11.53 -10.98
C GLU A 249 0.44 -12.52 -9.84
N TYR A 250 -0.40 -12.37 -8.82
CA TYR A 250 -0.33 -13.12 -7.58
C TYR A 250 -1.69 -13.69 -7.20
N ASN A 251 -1.65 -14.85 -6.55
CA ASN A 251 -2.78 -15.47 -5.90
C ASN A 251 -2.52 -15.48 -4.39
N LEU A 252 -3.49 -14.98 -3.63
CA LEU A 252 -3.53 -15.13 -2.19
C LEU A 252 -4.58 -16.18 -1.84
N GLN A 253 -4.18 -17.24 -1.15
CA GLN A 253 -5.08 -18.24 -0.59
C GLN A 253 -5.22 -17.99 0.91
N LEU A 254 -6.45 -17.76 1.37
CA LEU A 254 -6.80 -17.68 2.79
C LEU A 254 -7.50 -18.96 3.20
N TYR A 255 -6.96 -19.61 4.22
CA TYR A 255 -7.42 -20.90 4.73
C TYR A 255 -8.04 -20.72 6.12
N LEU A 256 -9.35 -20.93 6.18
CA LEU A 256 -10.16 -20.81 7.41
C LEU A 256 -10.62 -22.18 7.88
N ARG A 257 -10.58 -22.43 9.18
CA ARG A 257 -11.04 -23.69 9.80
C ARG A 257 -12.12 -23.43 10.84
N HIS A 258 -13.15 -24.28 10.84
CA HIS A 258 -14.19 -24.30 11.86
C HIS A 258 -14.99 -25.61 11.81
N ASP A 259 -15.48 -26.09 12.96
CA ASP A 259 -16.47 -27.19 13.05
C ASP A 259 -17.89 -26.82 12.57
N ASN A 260 -18.22 -25.54 12.38
CA ASN A 260 -19.55 -25.08 12.00
C ASN A 260 -19.56 -24.54 10.57
N VAL A 261 -20.21 -25.30 9.69
CA VAL A 261 -20.34 -24.97 8.26
C VAL A 261 -21.04 -23.63 8.02
N GLN A 262 -22.03 -23.25 8.83
CA GLN A 262 -22.78 -22.01 8.63
C GLN A 262 -21.90 -20.76 8.80
N TYR A 263 -20.88 -20.83 9.67
CA TYR A 263 -19.94 -19.74 9.84
C TYR A 263 -18.97 -19.65 8.66
N LEU A 264 -18.48 -20.79 8.15
CA LEU A 264 -17.65 -20.81 6.95
C LEU A 264 -18.42 -20.29 5.72
N GLU A 265 -19.68 -20.69 5.55
CA GLU A 265 -20.54 -20.19 4.46
C GLU A 265 -20.68 -18.65 4.48
N LYS A 266 -20.82 -18.05 5.67
CA LYS A 266 -20.85 -16.58 5.83
C LYS A 266 -19.53 -15.89 5.48
N MET A 267 -18.42 -16.63 5.44
CA MET A 267 -17.09 -16.10 5.10
C MET A 267 -16.78 -16.19 3.61
N LYS A 268 -17.60 -16.88 2.79
CA LYS A 268 -17.41 -16.92 1.32
C LYS A 268 -17.28 -15.54 0.66
N PRO A 269 -18.05 -14.49 1.04
CA PRO A 269 -17.92 -13.16 0.45
C PRO A 269 -16.89 -12.27 1.17
N LEU A 270 -16.02 -12.83 2.03
CA LEU A 270 -15.07 -12.04 2.81
C LEU A 270 -14.19 -11.19 1.89
N VAL A 271 -14.19 -9.87 2.10
CA VAL A 271 -13.30 -8.96 1.40
C VAL A 271 -11.95 -8.95 2.11
N LEU A 272 -10.89 -9.20 1.35
CA LEU A 272 -9.52 -9.06 1.80
C LEU A 272 -8.96 -7.73 1.30
N PHE A 273 -8.06 -7.13 2.06
CA PHE A 273 -7.37 -5.91 1.65
C PHE A 273 -5.89 -6.19 1.41
N ILE A 274 -5.34 -5.66 0.33
CA ILE A 274 -3.88 -5.60 0.15
C ILE A 274 -3.46 -4.17 0.43
N GLU A 275 -2.67 -3.98 1.48
CA GLU A 275 -2.00 -2.71 1.75
C GLU A 275 -0.67 -2.66 1.03
N ARG A 276 -0.44 -1.61 0.25
CA ARG A 276 0.83 -1.33 -0.42
C ARG A 276 1.44 -0.07 0.20
N ASN A 277 2.72 -0.14 0.55
CA ASN A 277 3.47 1.06 0.91
C ASN A 277 3.72 1.92 -0.34
N LEU A 278 3.45 3.22 -0.23
CA LEU A 278 3.77 4.18 -1.28
C LEU A 278 5.28 4.46 -1.28
N GLU A 279 5.85 4.69 -2.45
CA GLU A 279 7.22 5.15 -2.55
C GLU A 279 7.35 6.58 -1.99
N ASP A 280 8.55 6.98 -1.54
CA ASP A 280 8.76 8.30 -0.91
C ASP A 280 8.27 9.48 -1.77
N LYS A 281 8.36 9.35 -3.10
CA LYS A 281 7.87 10.34 -4.07
C LYS A 281 6.33 10.41 -4.19
N GLU A 282 5.65 9.34 -3.80
CA GLU A 282 4.19 9.19 -3.82
C GLU A 282 3.55 9.51 -2.47
N ILE A 283 4.34 9.70 -1.40
CA ILE A 283 3.82 10.05 -0.07
C ILE A 283 3.14 11.41 -0.12
N ILE A 284 1.86 11.44 0.27
CA ILE A 284 1.08 12.68 0.24
C ILE A 284 1.11 13.33 1.61
N ARG A 285 1.64 14.55 1.67
CA ARG A 285 1.53 15.42 2.85
C ARG A 285 0.27 16.27 2.76
N LEU A 286 -0.58 16.18 3.77
CA LEU A 286 -1.83 16.94 3.82
C LEU A 286 -1.58 18.34 4.36
N SER A 287 -2.45 19.27 3.97
CA SER A 287 -2.38 20.68 4.36
C SER A 287 -3.49 21.02 5.34
N PHE A 288 -3.21 21.97 6.24
CA PHE A 288 -4.14 22.42 7.27
C PHE A 288 -4.54 23.87 7.04
N TYR A 289 -5.75 24.21 7.42
CA TYR A 289 -6.37 25.51 7.13
C TYR A 289 -7.15 26.03 8.34
N SER A 290 -7.16 27.34 8.52
CA SER A 290 -7.90 28.00 9.62
C SER A 290 -9.38 28.22 9.26
N GLN A 291 -9.74 28.08 7.99
CA GLN A 291 -11.07 28.33 7.44
C GLN A 291 -11.49 27.14 6.57
N PRO A 292 -12.81 26.85 6.48
CA PRO A 292 -13.32 25.71 5.71
C PRO A 292 -12.99 25.83 4.22
N ASP A 293 -13.03 27.04 3.65
CA ASP A 293 -12.80 27.28 2.21
C ASP A 293 -11.31 27.37 1.85
N GLY A 294 -10.41 27.29 2.84
CA GLY A 294 -8.96 27.44 2.67
C GLY A 294 -8.36 26.53 1.58
N PRO A 295 -8.72 25.24 1.47
CA PRO A 295 -8.23 24.37 0.40
C PRO A 295 -8.59 24.84 -1.01
N VAL A 296 -9.75 25.48 -1.17
CA VAL A 296 -10.25 25.95 -2.47
C VAL A 296 -9.66 27.33 -2.80
N MET A 297 -9.62 28.22 -1.82
CA MET A 297 -9.12 29.59 -2.00
C MET A 297 -7.59 29.68 -2.02
N GLY A 298 -6.88 28.65 -1.53
CA GLY A 298 -5.42 28.64 -1.44
C GLY A 298 -4.85 29.62 -0.39
N ASN A 299 -5.68 30.19 0.47
CA ASN A 299 -5.29 31.10 1.55
C ASN A 299 -5.63 30.51 2.93
N GLY A 300 -5.21 31.17 4.02
CA GLY A 300 -5.58 30.76 5.38
C GLY A 300 -4.91 29.48 5.89
N SER A 301 -3.70 29.14 5.41
CA SER A 301 -2.93 27.98 5.86
C SER A 301 -2.71 27.99 7.39
N PHE A 302 -2.99 26.89 8.05
CA PHE A 302 -2.71 26.66 9.47
C PHE A 302 -1.40 25.91 9.62
N LYS A 303 -0.48 26.41 10.45
CA LYS A 303 0.84 25.79 10.69
C LYS A 303 0.98 25.30 12.12
N SER A 304 0.77 26.20 13.08
CA SER A 304 0.82 25.90 14.50
C SER A 304 0.15 27.00 15.30
N SER A 305 -0.34 26.65 16.48
CA SER A 305 -0.83 27.58 17.50
C SER A 305 -0.39 27.11 18.88
N VAL A 306 -0.77 27.89 19.91
CA VAL A 306 -0.58 27.52 21.31
C VAL A 306 -1.96 27.39 21.92
N LEU A 307 -2.32 26.16 22.31
CA LEU A 307 -3.58 25.89 22.98
C LEU A 307 -3.49 26.43 24.41
N VAL A 308 -4.50 27.19 24.79
CA VAL A 308 -4.71 27.64 26.16
C VAL A 308 -5.60 26.63 26.87
N PRO A 309 -5.29 26.25 28.13
CA PRO A 309 -6.09 25.28 28.87
C PRO A 309 -7.59 25.59 28.87
N GLY A 310 -8.41 24.63 28.45
CA GLY A 310 -9.88 24.72 28.42
C GLY A 310 -10.46 25.55 27.27
N VAL A 311 -9.64 26.03 26.33
CA VAL A 311 -10.09 26.72 25.13
C VAL A 311 -9.99 25.77 23.94
N LYS A 312 -11.10 25.64 23.20
CA LYS A 312 -11.15 24.88 21.95
C LYS A 312 -10.68 25.73 20.79
N GLU A 313 -9.78 25.19 19.98
CA GLU A 313 -9.35 25.78 18.72
C GLU A 313 -9.70 24.84 17.57
N ALA A 314 -10.32 25.38 16.52
CA ALA A 314 -10.74 24.61 15.35
C ALA A 314 -9.84 24.89 14.16
N PHE A 315 -9.51 23.85 13.42
CA PHE A 315 -8.83 23.93 12.12
C PHE A 315 -9.34 22.82 11.20
N TYR A 316 -8.98 22.90 9.92
CA TYR A 316 -9.49 22.03 8.87
C TYR A 316 -8.34 21.27 8.21
N VAL A 317 -8.53 19.97 7.96
CA VAL A 317 -7.63 19.14 7.17
C VAL A 317 -8.15 19.09 5.75
N GLY A 318 -7.37 19.62 4.81
CA GLY A 318 -7.74 19.63 3.40
C GLY A 318 -7.52 18.28 2.73
N PRO A 319 -8.41 17.83 1.82
CA PRO A 319 -8.18 16.65 1.00
C PRO A 319 -6.95 16.86 0.10
N PRO A 320 -6.27 15.77 -0.30
CA PRO A 320 -5.18 15.85 -1.27
C PRO A 320 -5.68 16.34 -2.63
N THR A 321 -4.88 17.15 -3.31
CA THR A 321 -5.16 17.61 -4.69
C THR A 321 -5.06 16.43 -5.66
N LYS A 322 -5.91 16.40 -6.69
CA LYS A 322 -5.98 15.30 -7.68
C LYS A 322 -4.62 15.00 -8.33
N ASP A 323 -3.82 16.02 -8.62
CA ASP A 323 -2.50 15.87 -9.24
C ASP A 323 -1.46 15.16 -8.34
N LYS A 324 -1.72 15.08 -7.02
CA LYS A 324 -0.84 14.42 -6.05
C LYS A 324 -1.26 12.97 -5.75
N LEU A 325 -2.35 12.48 -6.33
CA LEU A 325 -2.78 11.10 -6.13
C LEU A 325 -1.86 10.14 -6.91
N PRO A 326 -1.47 8.99 -6.33
CA PRO A 326 -0.67 8.00 -7.04
C PRO A 326 -1.41 7.47 -8.27
N LYS A 327 -0.70 7.28 -9.39
CA LYS A 327 -1.29 6.78 -10.65
C LYS A 327 -1.95 5.41 -10.47
N ASN A 328 -1.41 4.59 -9.56
CA ASN A 328 -1.89 3.23 -9.27
C ASN A 328 -2.84 3.23 -8.07
N SER A 329 -3.91 4.05 -8.13
CA SER A 329 -4.96 4.12 -7.11
C SER A 329 -6.32 3.78 -7.69
N PRO A 330 -6.71 2.48 -7.71
CA PRO A 330 -8.00 2.09 -8.27
C PRO A 330 -9.16 2.62 -7.43
N GLU A 331 -10.31 2.83 -8.07
CA GLU A 331 -11.53 3.32 -7.43
C GLU A 331 -11.94 2.45 -6.24
N GLY A 332 -12.41 3.09 -5.18
CA GLY A 332 -12.76 2.41 -3.93
C GLY A 332 -11.55 1.96 -3.09
N SER A 333 -10.32 2.26 -3.53
CA SER A 333 -9.14 2.15 -2.66
C SER A 333 -9.14 3.26 -1.60
N VAL A 334 -8.49 2.96 -0.49
CA VAL A 334 -8.34 3.90 0.63
C VAL A 334 -6.87 4.19 0.84
N LEU A 335 -6.48 5.46 0.72
CA LEU A 335 -5.17 5.91 1.15
C LEU A 335 -5.16 5.99 2.68
N LEU A 336 -4.15 5.41 3.30
CA LEU A 336 -4.00 5.33 4.75
C LEU A 336 -2.72 6.03 5.20
N GLY A 337 -2.81 6.59 6.39
CA GLY A 337 -1.80 7.47 6.92
C GLY A 337 -1.89 7.65 8.41
N ALA A 338 -1.10 8.59 8.90
CA ALA A 338 -1.13 9.00 10.30
C ALA A 338 -1.21 10.54 10.39
N ILE A 339 -1.89 11.02 11.42
CA ILE A 339 -1.96 12.43 11.81
C ILE A 339 -1.53 12.58 13.27
N SER A 340 -0.70 13.58 13.55
CA SER A 340 -0.27 13.92 14.92
C SER A 340 -0.47 15.41 15.16
N TYR A 341 -0.77 15.80 16.39
CA TYR A 341 -1.12 17.20 16.73
C TYR A 341 -0.09 17.89 17.63
N GLY A 342 0.58 17.13 18.51
CA GLY A 342 1.51 17.68 19.50
C GLY A 342 2.97 17.68 19.03
N LYS A 343 3.77 18.54 19.65
CA LYS A 343 5.23 18.57 19.51
C LYS A 343 5.89 18.16 20.83
N LEU A 344 6.90 17.29 20.79
CA LEU A 344 7.69 16.92 21.97
C LEU A 344 8.58 18.09 22.43
N SER A 345 8.83 18.18 23.73
CA SER A 345 9.72 19.20 24.31
C SER A 345 11.21 18.89 24.10
N PHE A 346 11.58 17.61 23.97
CA PHE A 346 12.96 17.16 23.74
C PHE A 346 13.12 16.28 22.48
N GLY A 347 14.27 16.41 21.82
CA GLY A 347 14.68 15.62 20.64
C GLY A 347 14.88 16.45 19.37
N ILE A 348 15.81 16.02 18.50
CA ILE A 348 15.98 16.60 17.16
C ILE A 348 14.78 16.13 16.33
N GLN A 349 13.72 16.94 16.32
CA GLN A 349 12.62 16.73 15.41
C GLN A 349 12.99 17.27 14.03
N GLU A 350 13.09 16.38 13.05
CA GLU A 350 12.98 16.80 11.65
C GLU A 350 11.56 17.35 11.44
N GLU A 351 11.44 18.68 11.31
CA GLU A 351 10.16 19.33 11.09
C GLU A 351 9.41 18.67 9.92
N GLY A 352 8.17 18.21 10.19
CA GLY A 352 7.18 17.89 9.15
C GLY A 352 7.37 16.59 8.36
N LYS A 353 8.24 15.65 8.76
CA LYS A 353 8.52 14.48 7.92
C LYS A 353 7.78 13.19 8.26
N ASN A 354 7.47 12.89 9.54
CA ASN A 354 6.66 11.69 9.85
C ASN A 354 5.88 11.80 11.19
N PRO A 355 4.53 11.89 11.15
CA PRO A 355 3.68 11.96 12.34
C PRO A 355 3.75 10.71 13.22
N GLN A 356 4.17 9.57 12.68
CA GLN A 356 4.37 8.33 13.46
C GLN A 356 5.57 8.39 14.41
N LYS A 357 6.46 9.38 14.28
CA LYS A 357 7.58 9.60 15.22
C LYS A 357 7.12 10.31 16.50
N ASN A 358 5.93 10.91 16.51
CA ASN A 358 5.34 11.49 17.70
C ASN A 358 4.76 10.39 18.60
N PRO A 359 4.73 10.59 19.94
CA PRO A 359 4.26 9.55 20.86
C PRO A 359 2.80 9.18 20.60
N VAL A 360 2.00 10.13 20.12
CA VAL A 360 0.60 9.94 19.77
C VAL A 360 0.39 10.31 18.32
N SER A 361 -0.12 9.35 17.56
CA SER A 361 -0.58 9.53 16.19
C SER A 361 -1.89 8.79 16.00
N TYR A 362 -2.77 9.38 15.21
CA TYR A 362 -4.10 8.89 14.92
C TYR A 362 -4.19 8.43 13.47
N GLN A 363 -5.12 7.55 13.15
CA GLN A 363 -5.31 7.09 11.79
C GLN A 363 -6.02 8.17 10.95
N ILE A 364 -5.45 8.48 9.79
CA ILE A 364 -6.11 9.30 8.77
C ILE A 364 -6.26 8.48 7.50
N SER A 365 -7.44 8.59 6.88
CA SER A 365 -7.76 7.88 5.65
C SER A 365 -8.35 8.83 4.62
N TYR A 366 -8.06 8.55 3.36
CA TYR A 366 -8.67 9.24 2.23
C TYR A 366 -9.29 8.24 1.27
N GLN A 367 -10.58 8.40 0.99
CA GLN A 367 -11.29 7.56 0.03
C GLN A 367 -11.05 8.11 -1.38
N VAL A 368 -10.51 7.27 -2.26
CA VAL A 368 -10.28 7.65 -3.65
C VAL A 368 -11.64 7.76 -4.33
N PRO A 369 -12.03 8.95 -4.82
CA PRO A 369 -13.31 9.13 -5.47
C PRO A 369 -13.36 8.32 -6.78
N PRO A 370 -14.55 7.99 -7.30
CA PRO A 370 -14.69 7.39 -8.61
C PRO A 370 -13.94 8.24 -9.64
N ASN A 371 -13.25 7.60 -10.59
CA ASN A 371 -12.71 8.37 -11.68
C ASN A 371 -13.87 9.02 -12.42
N LYS A 372 -13.61 10.17 -13.05
CA LYS A 372 -14.51 10.59 -14.10
C LYS A 372 -14.60 9.40 -15.05
N LEU A 373 -15.82 9.00 -15.43
CA LEU A 373 -15.97 8.20 -16.63
C LEU A 373 -15.13 8.96 -17.66
N ASP A 374 -14.05 8.35 -18.13
CA ASP A 374 -13.59 8.68 -19.46
C ASP A 374 -14.88 8.62 -20.27
N GLU A 375 -15.36 9.77 -20.77
CA GLU A 375 -16.26 9.71 -21.92
C GLU A 375 -15.60 8.69 -22.81
N ASP A 376 -16.28 7.55 -22.93
CA ASP A 376 -15.80 6.32 -23.54
C ASP A 376 -14.73 6.70 -24.54
N LYS A 377 -13.49 6.19 -24.40
CA LYS A 377 -12.49 6.32 -25.46
C LYS A 377 -13.24 6.08 -26.74
N GLY A 378 -13.55 7.18 -27.42
CA GLY A 378 -14.56 7.18 -28.45
C GLY A 378 -13.94 6.34 -29.53
N LYS A 379 -14.36 5.09 -29.61
CA LYS A 379 -14.35 4.38 -30.86
C LYS A 379 -15.34 5.17 -31.72
N GLY A 380 -14.88 6.28 -32.28
CA GLY A 380 -15.74 7.27 -32.90
C GLY A 380 -15.17 8.68 -32.89
N CYS A 381 -14.38 8.98 -33.91
CA CYS A 381 -14.43 10.26 -34.63
C CYS A 381 -13.75 11.49 -34.00
N ASN A 382 -12.42 11.57 -34.12
CA ASN A 382 -11.72 12.85 -34.25
C ASN A 382 -10.74 12.83 -35.43
N THR A 383 -11.26 12.45 -36.60
CA THR A 383 -10.73 12.86 -37.93
C THR A 383 -11.76 12.69 -39.06
N ALA A 384 -13.04 12.43 -38.77
CA ALA A 384 -14.06 12.32 -39.80
C ALA A 384 -15.00 13.53 -39.74
N CYS A 385 -14.54 14.67 -40.23
CA CYS A 385 -15.45 15.71 -40.69
C CYS A 385 -15.14 16.16 -42.13
N THR A 386 -14.62 15.25 -42.94
CA THR A 386 -14.44 15.44 -44.40
C THR A 386 -14.71 14.18 -45.24
N LYS A 387 -15.14 13.05 -44.63
CA LYS A 387 -15.41 11.79 -45.33
C LYS A 387 -16.91 11.49 -45.41
N GLY A 388 -17.38 11.13 -46.61
CA GLY A 388 -18.79 10.84 -46.92
C GLY A 388 -19.31 9.58 -46.23
N VAL A 389 -20.64 9.47 -46.09
CA VAL A 389 -21.32 8.35 -45.41
C VAL A 389 -20.96 6.98 -46.03
N SER A 390 -20.78 6.92 -47.35
CA SER A 390 -20.38 5.69 -48.07
C SER A 390 -19.00 5.18 -47.64
N GLU A 391 -18.04 6.10 -47.46
CA GLU A 391 -16.66 5.74 -47.11
C GLU A 391 -16.57 5.18 -45.69
N ARG A 392 -17.36 5.72 -44.75
CA ARG A 392 -17.43 5.20 -43.37
C ARG A 392 -18.03 3.80 -43.31
N LEU A 393 -19.06 3.55 -44.12
CA LEU A 393 -19.69 2.22 -44.18
C LEU A 393 -18.71 1.17 -44.71
N GLU A 394 -17.95 1.50 -45.75
CA GLU A 394 -16.93 0.61 -46.31
C GLU A 394 -15.79 0.34 -45.30
N GLU A 395 -15.35 1.35 -44.55
CA GLU A 395 -14.35 1.19 -43.50
C GLU A 395 -14.84 0.27 -42.36
N GLU A 396 -16.08 0.42 -41.89
CA GLU A 396 -16.63 -0.45 -40.84
C GLU A 396 -16.86 -1.90 -41.31
N VAL A 397 -17.32 -2.08 -42.55
CA VAL A 397 -17.48 -3.41 -43.17
C VAL A 397 -16.11 -4.10 -43.30
N ARG A 398 -15.08 -3.37 -43.73
CA ARG A 398 -13.71 -3.89 -43.79
C ARG A 398 -13.22 -4.32 -42.41
N ASP A 399 -13.37 -3.47 -41.40
CA ASP A 399 -12.91 -3.78 -40.04
C ASP A 399 -13.68 -4.95 -39.42
N ALA A 400 -14.98 -5.10 -39.75
CA ALA A 400 -15.77 -6.26 -39.36
C ALA A 400 -15.26 -7.54 -40.03
N LYS A 401 -14.98 -7.53 -41.35
CA LYS A 401 -14.40 -8.68 -42.05
C LYS A 401 -13.02 -9.08 -41.48
N ILE A 402 -12.19 -8.10 -41.09
CA ILE A 402 -10.88 -8.35 -40.45
C ILE A 402 -11.05 -8.95 -39.05
N ARG A 403 -12.01 -8.48 -38.26
CA ARG A 403 -12.33 -9.09 -36.94
C ARG A 403 -12.77 -10.54 -37.07
N VAL A 404 -13.60 -10.85 -38.08
CA VAL A 404 -14.02 -12.23 -38.37
C VAL A 404 -12.80 -13.08 -38.75
N LEU A 405 -11.94 -12.58 -39.64
CA LEU A 405 -10.68 -13.26 -40.02
C LEU A 405 -9.78 -13.57 -38.81
N ALA A 406 -9.67 -12.64 -37.85
CA ALA A 406 -8.86 -12.82 -36.65
C ALA A 406 -9.49 -13.79 -35.62
N SER A 407 -10.81 -14.00 -35.67
CA SER A 407 -11.53 -14.90 -34.77
C SER A 407 -11.62 -16.35 -35.26
N LEU A 408 -11.39 -16.58 -36.56
CA LEU A 408 -11.40 -17.91 -37.17
C LEU A 408 -10.19 -18.70 -36.67
N LYS A 409 -10.47 -19.80 -35.96
CA LYS A 409 -9.45 -20.74 -35.49
C LYS A 409 -9.03 -21.64 -36.67
N GLN A 410 -7.74 -21.85 -36.84
CA GLN A 410 -7.20 -22.71 -37.91
C GLN A 410 -7.01 -24.17 -37.42
N GLY A 411 -8.00 -24.71 -36.72
CA GLY A 411 -7.90 -26.01 -36.05
C GLY A 411 -8.20 -27.21 -36.95
N THR A 412 -9.08 -27.03 -37.93
CA THR A 412 -9.50 -28.07 -38.90
C THR A 412 -9.14 -27.70 -40.34
N ALA A 413 -9.08 -28.68 -41.23
CA ALA A 413 -8.75 -28.46 -42.65
C ALA A 413 -9.78 -27.56 -43.36
N GLU A 414 -11.06 -27.67 -43.00
CA GLU A 414 -12.15 -26.83 -43.54
C GLU A 414 -12.01 -25.36 -43.08
N GLU A 415 -11.73 -25.13 -41.80
CA GLU A 415 -11.50 -23.79 -41.25
C GLU A 415 -10.25 -23.13 -41.85
N CYS A 416 -9.19 -23.92 -42.12
CA CYS A 416 -7.98 -23.42 -42.79
C CYS A 416 -8.25 -23.00 -44.23
N LEU A 417 -9.07 -23.75 -44.96
CA LEU A 417 -9.45 -23.43 -46.34
C LEU A 417 -10.30 -22.15 -46.40
N GLU A 418 -11.29 -22.04 -45.52
CA GLU A 418 -12.14 -20.84 -45.45
C GLU A 418 -11.34 -19.62 -44.97
N TRP A 419 -10.38 -19.79 -44.06
CA TRP A 419 -9.45 -18.73 -43.66
C TRP A 419 -8.56 -18.28 -44.82
N LYS A 420 -7.97 -19.21 -45.60
CA LYS A 420 -7.16 -18.89 -46.79
C LYS A 420 -7.97 -18.20 -47.89
N LYS A 421 -9.23 -18.60 -48.06
CA LYS A 421 -10.14 -18.00 -49.03
C LYS A 421 -10.53 -16.58 -48.62
N LEU A 422 -10.88 -16.39 -47.35
CA LEU A 422 -11.21 -15.08 -46.79
C LEU A 422 -10.00 -14.14 -46.79
N SER A 423 -8.81 -14.62 -46.43
CA SER A 423 -7.58 -13.82 -46.46
C SER A 423 -7.20 -13.42 -47.89
N SER A 424 -7.31 -14.33 -48.86
CA SER A 424 -7.05 -14.02 -50.28
C SER A 424 -8.04 -12.99 -50.84
N SER A 425 -9.33 -13.13 -50.50
CA SER A 425 -10.37 -12.17 -50.90
C SER A 425 -10.15 -10.79 -50.27
N LEU A 426 -9.74 -10.73 -49.00
CA LEU A 426 -9.47 -9.46 -48.33
C LEU A 426 -8.19 -8.80 -48.83
N LYS A 427 -7.18 -9.59 -49.17
CA LYS A 427 -5.90 -9.11 -49.71
C LYS A 427 -6.06 -8.53 -51.13
N SER A 428 -6.98 -9.04 -51.93
CA SER A 428 -7.32 -8.45 -53.23
C SER A 428 -8.16 -7.18 -53.11
N GLU A 429 -9.08 -7.14 -52.14
CA GLU A 429 -9.95 -5.98 -51.87
C GLU A 429 -9.18 -4.82 -51.21
N TYR A 430 -8.20 -5.12 -50.34
CA TYR A 430 -7.43 -4.13 -49.57
C TYR A 430 -5.91 -4.40 -49.55
N PRO A 431 -5.22 -4.35 -50.71
CA PRO A 431 -3.82 -4.78 -50.83
C PRO A 431 -2.81 -3.92 -50.06
N LYS A 432 -3.16 -2.67 -49.74
CA LYS A 432 -2.29 -1.70 -49.04
C LYS A 432 -2.68 -1.49 -47.57
N TYR A 433 -3.68 -2.20 -47.05
CA TYR A 433 -4.17 -1.98 -45.69
C TYR A 433 -3.34 -2.77 -44.67
N THR A 434 -2.41 -2.07 -44.00
CA THR A 434 -1.43 -2.65 -43.07
C THR A 434 -2.04 -3.48 -41.95
N PRO A 435 -3.15 -3.08 -41.29
CA PRO A 435 -3.75 -3.90 -40.22
C PRO A 435 -4.27 -5.26 -40.70
N LEU A 436 -4.78 -5.36 -41.93
CA LEU A 436 -5.17 -6.64 -42.53
C LEU A 436 -3.95 -7.53 -42.75
N LEU A 437 -2.90 -7.00 -43.36
CA LEU A 437 -1.68 -7.77 -43.64
C LEU A 437 -1.01 -8.27 -42.35
N ALA A 438 -1.01 -7.45 -41.29
CA ALA A 438 -0.53 -7.86 -39.97
C ALA A 438 -1.37 -9.00 -39.38
N LYS A 439 -2.70 -8.97 -39.50
CA LYS A 439 -3.57 -10.05 -39.04
C LYS A 439 -3.45 -11.34 -39.86
N ILE A 440 -3.20 -11.23 -41.16
CA ILE A 440 -2.88 -12.39 -42.00
C ILE A 440 -1.56 -13.02 -41.54
N LEU A 441 -0.54 -12.21 -41.25
CA LEU A 441 0.76 -12.69 -40.76
C LEU A 441 0.65 -13.35 -39.38
N GLU A 442 -0.07 -12.74 -38.43
CA GLU A 442 -0.36 -13.36 -37.11
C GLU A 442 -1.09 -14.70 -37.27
N GLY A 443 -2.05 -14.78 -38.19
CA GLY A 443 -2.78 -16.02 -38.48
C GLY A 443 -1.88 -17.11 -39.05
N LEU A 444 -1.00 -16.79 -40.01
CA LEU A 444 -0.04 -17.74 -40.56
C LEU A 444 0.95 -18.25 -39.50
N LEU A 445 1.44 -17.38 -38.62
CA LEU A 445 2.35 -17.76 -37.53
C LEU A 445 1.69 -18.64 -36.46
N SER A 446 0.36 -18.57 -36.32
CA SER A 446 -0.40 -19.38 -35.36
C SER A 446 -0.68 -20.81 -35.83
N GLN A 447 -0.37 -21.14 -37.09
CA GLN A 447 -0.64 -22.43 -37.71
C GLN A 447 0.44 -23.46 -37.34
N ASN A 448 0.20 -24.27 -36.29
CA ASN A 448 1.18 -25.24 -35.77
C ASN A 448 1.20 -26.61 -36.49
N ASN A 449 0.17 -26.93 -37.30
CA ASN A 449 0.03 -28.21 -38.00
C ASN A 449 0.19 -28.04 -39.51
N VAL A 450 1.43 -27.83 -39.98
CA VAL A 450 1.74 -27.79 -41.41
C VAL A 450 2.64 -28.99 -41.73
N GLU A 451 2.15 -29.89 -42.59
CA GLU A 451 2.89 -31.08 -43.05
C GLU A 451 4.15 -30.69 -43.85
N ASP A 452 4.09 -29.58 -44.61
CA ASP A 452 5.20 -29.05 -45.41
C ASP A 452 5.66 -27.65 -44.93
N LYS A 453 6.76 -27.62 -44.19
CA LYS A 453 7.25 -26.39 -43.50
C LYS A 453 7.88 -25.36 -44.45
N ILE A 454 8.49 -25.80 -45.55
CA ILE A 454 9.24 -24.92 -46.46
C ILE A 454 8.33 -23.93 -47.21
N PRO A 455 7.28 -24.37 -47.95
CA PRO A 455 6.42 -23.43 -48.67
C PRO A 455 5.62 -22.50 -47.74
N HIS A 456 5.30 -22.95 -46.53
CA HIS A 456 4.66 -22.12 -45.52
C HIS A 456 5.60 -21.02 -44.99
N LEU A 457 6.88 -21.32 -44.76
CA LEU A 457 7.87 -20.33 -44.37
C LEU A 457 8.13 -19.32 -45.49
N GLU A 458 8.17 -19.74 -46.75
CA GLU A 458 8.25 -18.84 -47.91
C GLU A 458 7.04 -17.90 -48.00
N GLU A 459 5.83 -18.43 -47.74
CA GLU A 459 4.59 -17.64 -47.66
C GLU A 459 4.64 -16.61 -46.52
N VAL A 460 5.14 -16.99 -45.34
CA VAL A 460 5.34 -16.09 -44.20
C VAL A 460 6.35 -14.98 -44.54
N ILE A 461 7.49 -15.32 -45.15
CA ILE A 461 8.54 -14.37 -45.54
C ILE A 461 8.01 -13.38 -46.60
N SER A 462 7.29 -13.88 -47.61
CA SER A 462 6.70 -13.04 -48.66
C SER A 462 5.69 -12.03 -48.11
N ASN A 463 4.82 -12.46 -47.18
CA ASN A 463 3.86 -11.58 -46.53
C ASN A 463 4.56 -10.57 -45.59
N ALA A 464 5.59 -10.99 -44.85
CA ALA A 464 6.38 -10.09 -44.00
C ALA A 464 7.12 -9.01 -44.80
N ASN A 465 7.69 -9.36 -45.95
CA ASN A 465 8.31 -8.41 -46.88
C ASN A 465 7.28 -7.43 -47.43
N THR A 466 6.07 -7.90 -47.76
CA THR A 466 4.98 -7.03 -48.25
C THR A 466 4.55 -6.01 -47.19
N VAL A 467 4.39 -6.45 -45.93
CA VAL A 467 4.09 -5.57 -44.78
C VAL A 467 5.18 -4.51 -44.58
N SER A 468 6.44 -4.95 -44.62
CA SER A 468 7.61 -4.08 -44.44
C SER A 468 7.72 -3.03 -45.54
N CYS A 469 7.55 -3.42 -46.81
CA CYS A 469 7.56 -2.49 -47.95
C CYS A 469 6.44 -1.43 -47.85
N VAL A 470 5.24 -1.81 -47.42
CA VAL A 470 4.12 -0.86 -47.26
C VAL A 470 4.38 0.13 -46.11
N LEU A 471 4.93 -0.34 -44.98
CA LEU A 471 5.32 0.52 -43.85
C LEU A 471 6.43 1.51 -44.24
N ILE A 472 7.47 1.05 -44.94
CA ILE A 472 8.57 1.89 -45.42
C ILE A 472 8.06 2.95 -46.40
N PHE A 473 7.19 2.57 -47.34
CA PHE A 473 6.59 3.52 -48.28
C PHE A 473 5.76 4.58 -47.55
N HIS A 474 5.01 4.20 -46.51
CA HIS A 474 4.20 5.13 -45.73
C HIS A 474 5.05 6.12 -44.90
N VAL A 475 6.15 5.62 -44.31
CA VAL A 475 7.14 6.43 -43.57
C VAL A 475 7.82 7.42 -44.52
N LEU A 476 8.33 6.96 -45.66
CA LEU A 476 8.98 7.80 -46.68
C LEU A 476 8.03 8.88 -47.24
N THR A 477 6.74 8.59 -47.39
CA THR A 477 5.75 9.60 -47.82
C THR A 477 5.37 10.60 -46.73
N SER A 478 5.61 10.28 -45.45
CA SER A 478 5.30 11.16 -44.32
C SER A 478 6.48 12.05 -43.91
N THR A 479 7.71 11.62 -44.16
CA THR A 479 8.94 12.39 -43.92
C THR A 479 9.37 13.13 -45.20
N LYS A 480 9.05 14.43 -45.31
CA LYS A 480 9.64 15.31 -46.33
C LYS A 480 11.06 15.72 -45.92
N GLU A 481 12.00 14.79 -45.86
CA GLU A 481 13.43 15.13 -45.76
C GLU A 481 14.27 13.92 -46.19
N GLY A 482 15.29 14.18 -47.02
CA GLY A 482 16.00 13.17 -47.81
C GLY A 482 16.84 12.22 -46.97
N PHE A 483 16.46 10.94 -46.99
CA PHE A 483 17.31 9.82 -46.59
C PHE A 483 17.57 8.94 -47.81
N GLU A 484 18.84 8.65 -48.10
CA GLU A 484 19.22 7.56 -48.99
C GLU A 484 19.24 6.24 -48.19
N LEU A 485 18.40 5.28 -48.59
CA LEU A 485 18.36 3.95 -48.00
C LEU A 485 19.01 2.96 -48.99
N ILE A 486 20.14 2.34 -48.62
CA ILE A 486 20.75 1.25 -49.39
C ILE A 486 20.08 -0.06 -48.96
N VAL A 487 19.41 -0.72 -49.91
CA VAL A 487 18.74 -2.01 -49.72
C VAL A 487 19.74 -3.14 -49.96
N PHE A 488 20.06 -3.91 -48.92
CA PHE A 488 20.58 -5.28 -49.07
C PHE A 488 19.63 -6.24 -48.36
N SER A 489 19.37 -7.38 -49.00
CA SER A 489 18.50 -8.41 -48.47
C SER A 489 19.00 -8.89 -47.10
N SER A 490 18.17 -8.66 -46.08
CA SER A 490 18.37 -9.04 -44.68
C SER A 490 19.32 -8.10 -43.89
N ILE A 491 18.75 -7.39 -42.92
CA ILE A 491 19.34 -6.46 -41.92
C ILE A 491 19.14 -4.96 -42.25
N PHE A 492 18.35 -4.26 -41.41
CA PHE A 492 18.16 -2.81 -41.46
C PHE A 492 19.21 -2.10 -40.59
N ILE A 493 19.97 -1.16 -41.16
CA ILE A 493 20.79 -0.18 -40.44
C ILE A 493 20.42 1.21 -41.00
N CYS A 494 19.93 2.12 -40.16
CA CYS A 494 19.82 3.54 -40.49
C CYS A 494 21.10 4.26 -40.06
N TRP A 495 21.69 5.07 -40.94
CA TRP A 495 22.79 5.98 -40.63
C TRP A 495 22.24 7.39 -40.44
N GLU A 496 22.71 8.07 -39.39
CA GLU A 496 22.60 9.51 -39.19
C GLU A 496 24.01 10.08 -39.42
N LEU A 497 24.18 11.02 -40.36
CA LEU A 497 25.47 11.58 -40.71
C LEU A 497 25.87 12.68 -39.70
N GLU A 498 26.72 12.34 -38.73
CA GLU A 498 27.65 13.30 -38.10
C GLU A 498 29.04 12.65 -37.87
N PRO A 499 30.15 13.41 -37.98
CA PRO A 499 31.49 12.83 -38.08
C PRO A 499 32.15 12.70 -36.70
N SER A 500 32.39 11.47 -36.22
CA SER A 500 33.65 11.00 -35.56
C SER A 500 33.44 9.77 -34.66
N ASP A 501 34.34 8.79 -34.87
CA ASP A 501 34.73 7.60 -34.08
C ASP A 501 33.86 6.31 -34.02
N PRO A 502 34.49 5.11 -34.13
CA PRO A 502 33.79 3.83 -34.24
C PRO A 502 33.62 3.13 -32.89
N VAL A 503 32.41 2.59 -32.62
CA VAL A 503 32.16 1.63 -31.52
C VAL A 503 31.65 0.32 -32.10
N VAL A 504 32.41 -0.75 -31.86
CA VAL A 504 32.12 -2.14 -32.24
C VAL A 504 31.13 -2.75 -31.22
N PHE A 505 30.05 -3.38 -31.68
CA PHE A 505 29.25 -4.30 -30.86
C PHE A 505 28.96 -5.61 -31.60
N ASN A 506 29.39 -6.72 -30.99
CA ASN A 506 29.10 -8.10 -31.38
C ASN A 506 27.65 -8.48 -31.03
N LEU A 507 26.92 -9.06 -31.99
CA LEU A 507 25.62 -9.71 -31.76
C LEU A 507 25.80 -11.23 -31.66
N LEU A 508 25.44 -11.80 -30.52
CA LEU A 508 25.21 -13.24 -30.32
C LEU A 508 23.70 -13.49 -30.42
N LEU A 509 23.29 -14.28 -31.42
CA LEU A 509 21.93 -14.78 -31.60
C LEU A 509 21.79 -16.15 -30.91
N SER A 510 20.68 -16.34 -30.18
CA SER A 510 20.14 -17.62 -29.73
C SER A 510 18.89 -17.98 -30.52
#